data_AF-A0A3C0CRZ3-F1
#
_entry.id   AF-A0A3C0CRZ3-F1
#
_cell.length_a   1.000
_cell.length_b   1.000
_cell.length_c   1.000
_cell.angle_alpha   90.00
_cell.angle_beta   90.00
_cell.angle_gamma   90.00
#
_symmetry.space_group_name_H-M   'P 1'
#
loop_
_entity.id
_entity.type
_entity.pdbx_description
1 polymer ?
#
loop_
_entity_poly.entity_id
_entity_poly.type
_entity_poly.pdbx_seq_one_letter_code
_entity_poly.pdbx_strand_id
1 'polypeptide(L)'
;CFRLIPFWHWPDTLFTYVKEDKLLFTCDGLGAHFCDERMYDDLVDEDIYAQQFAHYYNSIMRPFADKIYDGVQRIKELDIEIICPSHGPILRSYPWKAVRLYEEWSDAQRKRVPSAAIFYASAYGNTRLMAEAIAEGASKHVQTAVFDAGRADAAVMRSALESSTGICIGSCTINGDALAPIWSLMSLFALVNRKGKTA
;
A
#
# COMPACT_ATOMS: atom_id res chain seq x y z
N CYS A 1 18.97 5.69 21.56
CA CYS A 1 18.66 6.95 20.86
C CYS A 1 17.28 6.84 20.23
N PHE A 2 16.47 7.89 20.31
CA PHE A 2 15.11 7.92 19.76
C PHE A 2 15.10 8.50 18.34
N ARG A 3 14.25 7.96 17.47
CA ARG A 3 14.05 8.39 16.09
C ARG A 3 12.56 8.54 15.82
N LEU A 4 12.08 9.78 15.72
CA LEU A 4 10.69 10.04 15.32
C LEU A 4 10.55 9.80 13.81
N ILE A 5 9.75 8.81 13.43
CA ILE A 5 9.52 8.38 12.04
C ILE A 5 8.01 8.49 11.76
N PRO A 6 7.48 9.72 11.69
CA PRO A 6 6.04 9.93 11.65
C PRO A 6 5.43 9.36 10.37
N PHE A 7 4.23 8.82 10.49
CA PHE A 7 3.47 8.15 9.43
C PHE A 7 4.15 6.89 8.90
N TRP A 8 4.81 6.14 9.78
CA TRP A 8 5.16 4.73 9.55
C TRP A 8 4.49 3.82 10.60
N HIS A 9 3.16 3.84 10.77
CA HIS A 9 2.11 4.50 9.98
C HIS A 9 1.33 5.56 10.78
N TRP A 10 1.66 5.78 12.05
CA TRP A 10 1.02 6.75 12.93
C TRP A 10 1.82 8.05 13.01
N PRO A 11 1.18 9.21 13.27
CA PRO A 11 1.89 10.49 13.39
C PRO A 11 2.94 10.53 14.50
N ASP A 12 2.81 9.68 15.51
CA ASP A 12 3.67 9.57 16.69
C ASP A 12 4.64 8.37 16.65
N THR A 13 4.72 7.65 15.52
CA THR A 13 5.62 6.50 15.37
C THR A 13 7.07 6.89 15.73
N LEU A 14 7.64 6.12 16.67
CA LEU A 14 8.97 6.31 17.24
C LEU A 14 9.76 5.00 17.21
N PHE A 15 10.95 5.02 16.61
CA PHE A 15 11.89 3.92 16.70
C PHE A 15 12.92 4.20 17.80
N THR A 16 13.33 3.14 18.48
CA THR A 16 14.35 3.21 19.54
C THR A 16 15.55 2.37 19.15
N TYR A 17 16.70 3.03 19.00
CA TYR A 17 17.96 2.39 18.62
C TYR A 17 18.87 2.25 19.84
N VAL A 18 19.33 1.04 20.15
CA VAL A 18 20.35 0.75 21.18
C VAL A 18 21.68 0.57 20.47
N LYS A 19 22.61 1.51 20.67
CA LYS A 19 23.83 1.59 19.85
C LYS A 19 24.83 0.49 20.19
N GLU A 20 24.89 0.17 21.47
CA GLU A 20 25.80 -0.80 22.07
C GLU A 20 25.52 -2.21 21.53
N ASP A 21 24.24 -2.51 21.34
CA ASP A 21 23.77 -3.82 20.89
C ASP A 21 23.35 -3.84 19.40
N LYS A 22 23.44 -2.69 18.72
CA LYS A 22 23.00 -2.53 17.31
C LYS A 22 21.55 -3.00 17.06
N LEU A 23 20.70 -2.78 18.06
CA LEU A 23 19.28 -3.16 18.08
C LEU A 23 18.39 -1.98 17.69
N LEU A 24 17.43 -2.21 16.79
CA LEU A 24 16.39 -1.25 16.46
C LEU A 24 15.00 -1.79 16.83
N PHE A 25 14.37 -1.16 17.81
CA PHE A 25 12.96 -1.39 18.12
C PHE A 25 12.09 -0.53 17.22
N THR A 26 11.23 -1.16 16.42
CA THR A 26 10.47 -0.50 15.35
C THR A 26 8.96 -0.44 15.60
N CYS A 27 8.47 -1.06 16.68
CA CYS A 27 7.04 -1.22 16.91
C CYS A 27 6.39 -1.82 15.65
N ASP A 28 5.33 -1.20 15.11
CA ASP A 28 4.62 -1.67 13.91
C ASP A 28 5.50 -1.72 12.66
N GLY A 29 6.55 -0.90 12.59
CA GLY A 29 7.46 -0.87 11.46
C GLY A 29 8.18 -2.20 11.27
N LEU A 30 8.23 -2.69 10.03
CA LEU A 30 8.91 -3.95 9.67
C LEU A 30 8.38 -5.18 10.43
N GLY A 31 7.15 -5.13 10.95
CA GLY A 31 6.48 -6.27 11.56
C GLY A 31 5.62 -7.09 10.59
N ALA A 32 5.02 -8.14 11.11
CA ALA A 32 3.99 -8.92 10.43
C ALA A 32 2.97 -9.49 11.43
N HIS A 33 1.71 -9.59 11.03
CA HIS A 33 0.73 -10.39 11.78
C HIS A 33 0.97 -11.87 11.53
N PHE A 34 1.97 -12.43 12.22
CA PHE A 34 2.40 -13.82 12.10
C PHE A 34 2.59 -14.39 13.51
N CYS A 35 1.98 -15.53 13.79
CA CYS A 35 2.03 -16.18 15.09
C CYS A 35 2.74 -17.53 14.98
N ASP A 36 3.77 -17.71 15.78
CA ASP A 36 4.58 -18.93 15.87
C ASP A 36 5.18 -19.03 17.28
N GLU A 37 5.47 -20.23 17.75
CA GLU A 37 6.14 -20.45 19.04
C GLU A 37 7.59 -19.95 19.03
N ARG A 38 8.19 -19.85 17.84
CA ARG A 38 9.57 -19.44 17.63
C ARG A 38 9.68 -17.93 17.50
N MET A 39 10.65 -17.35 18.19
CA MET A 39 10.80 -15.89 18.33
C MET A 39 11.56 -15.21 17.20
N TYR A 40 12.37 -15.94 16.42
CA TYR A 40 13.35 -15.36 15.49
C TYR A 40 13.07 -15.73 14.03
N ASP A 41 13.40 -14.83 13.11
CA ASP A 41 13.13 -14.94 11.66
C ASP A 41 13.77 -16.18 11.02
N ASP A 42 14.92 -16.62 11.52
CA ASP A 42 15.65 -17.79 11.04
C ASP A 42 15.08 -19.14 11.50
N LEU A 43 14.14 -19.12 12.45
CA LEU A 43 13.57 -20.33 13.01
C LEU A 43 12.19 -20.65 12.41
N VAL A 44 11.53 -19.68 11.79
CA VAL A 44 10.17 -19.81 11.28
C VAL A 44 10.15 -20.27 9.82
N ASP A 45 8.97 -20.63 9.33
CA ASP A 45 8.78 -20.92 7.90
C ASP A 45 8.91 -19.63 7.07
N GLU A 46 9.96 -19.55 6.25
CA GLU A 46 10.27 -18.34 5.49
C GLU A 46 9.16 -17.99 4.49
N ASP A 47 8.57 -18.98 3.82
CA ASP A 47 7.57 -18.74 2.78
C ASP A 47 6.26 -18.21 3.38
N ILE A 48 5.83 -18.80 4.51
CA ILE A 48 4.63 -18.33 5.22
C ILE A 48 4.88 -16.96 5.82
N TYR A 49 6.03 -16.74 6.45
CA TYR A 49 6.39 -15.45 7.03
C TYR A 49 6.46 -14.35 5.97
N ALA A 50 7.12 -14.60 4.84
CA ALA A 50 7.23 -13.64 3.74
C ALA A 50 5.87 -13.20 3.19
N GLN A 51 4.90 -14.13 3.10
CA GLN A 51 3.52 -13.81 2.71
C GLN A 51 2.84 -12.88 3.72
N GLN A 52 2.97 -13.16 5.02
CA GLN A 52 2.37 -12.31 6.07
C GLN A 52 3.05 -10.94 6.16
N PHE A 53 4.36 -10.88 5.98
CA PHE A 53 5.12 -9.63 5.93
C PHE A 53 4.69 -8.75 4.76
N ALA A 54 4.57 -9.34 3.56
CA ALA A 54 4.04 -8.64 2.39
C ALA A 54 2.57 -8.23 2.57
N HIS A 55 1.75 -9.08 3.18
CA HIS A 55 0.35 -8.76 3.47
C HIS A 55 0.23 -7.57 4.43
N TYR A 56 1.02 -7.58 5.51
CA TYR A 56 1.05 -6.49 6.50
C TYR A 56 1.42 -5.16 5.84
N TYR A 57 2.46 -5.16 5.00
CA TYR A 57 2.82 -3.96 4.23
C TYR A 57 1.66 -3.49 3.34
N ASN A 58 1.09 -4.38 2.53
CA ASN A 58 0.04 -4.04 1.57
C ASN A 58 -1.27 -3.56 2.21
N SER A 59 -1.57 -4.04 3.42
CA SER A 59 -2.81 -3.74 4.12
C SER A 59 -2.72 -2.48 4.98
N ILE A 60 -1.55 -2.17 5.56
CA ILE A 60 -1.41 -1.10 6.57
C ILE A 60 -0.42 -0.02 6.12
N MET A 61 0.73 -0.43 5.58
CA MET A 61 1.88 0.46 5.39
C MET A 61 1.90 1.15 4.02
N ARG A 62 1.40 0.47 2.98
CA ARG A 62 1.40 0.92 1.59
C ARG A 62 0.90 2.36 1.37
N PRO A 63 -0.18 2.84 2.03
CA PRO A 63 -0.66 4.22 1.85
C PRO A 63 0.34 5.29 2.29
N PHE A 64 1.33 4.91 3.09
CA PHE A 64 2.37 5.77 3.64
C PHE A 64 3.73 5.59 2.95
N ALA A 65 3.77 4.96 1.77
CA ALA A 65 4.99 4.68 1.01
C ALA A 65 5.97 5.86 0.92
N ASP A 66 5.49 7.08 0.67
CA ASP A 66 6.34 8.29 0.68
C ASP A 66 7.11 8.46 2.00
N LYS A 67 6.40 8.33 3.12
CA LYS A 67 6.93 8.54 4.48
C LYS A 67 7.81 7.38 4.93
N ILE A 68 7.45 6.17 4.54
CA ILE A 68 8.26 4.97 4.76
C ILE A 68 9.59 5.08 4.01
N TYR A 69 9.57 5.46 2.73
CA TYR A 69 10.79 5.63 1.95
C TYR A 69 11.73 6.66 2.58
N ASP A 70 11.22 7.82 2.98
CA ASP A 70 12.00 8.85 3.68
C ASP A 70 12.53 8.35 5.03
N GLY A 71 11.72 7.59 5.77
CA GLY A 71 12.10 6.95 7.02
C GLY A 71 13.23 5.93 6.84
N VAL A 72 13.21 5.14 5.76
CA VAL A 72 14.25 4.16 5.43
C VAL A 72 15.59 4.86 5.30
N GLN A 73 15.65 6.00 4.62
CA GLN A 73 16.90 6.75 4.47
C GLN A 73 17.48 7.17 5.83
N ARG A 74 16.63 7.49 6.80
CA ARG A 74 17.06 7.91 8.15
C ARG A 74 17.59 6.75 9.00
N ILE A 75 17.09 5.52 8.80
CA ILE A 75 17.59 4.34 9.52
C ILE A 75 18.83 3.73 8.86
N LYS A 76 19.07 4.00 7.57
CA LYS A 76 20.30 3.61 6.85
C LYS A 76 21.58 4.21 7.43
N GLU A 77 21.48 5.29 8.20
CA GLU A 77 22.59 5.92 8.90
C GLU A 77 23.01 5.16 10.18
N LEU A 78 22.25 4.14 10.59
CA LEU A 78 22.47 3.37 11.81
C LEU A 78 23.16 2.04 11.52
N ASP A 79 24.01 1.60 12.44
CA ASP A 79 24.63 0.27 12.41
C ASP A 79 23.68 -0.75 13.04
N ILE A 80 22.82 -1.36 12.23
CA ILE A 80 21.75 -2.26 12.71
C ILE A 80 22.10 -3.71 12.38
N GLU A 81 22.13 -4.55 13.41
CA GLU A 81 22.30 -6.00 13.29
C GLU A 81 21.02 -6.77 13.63
N ILE A 82 20.11 -6.19 14.42
CA ILE A 82 18.86 -6.84 14.82
C ILE A 82 17.72 -5.81 14.83
N ILE A 83 16.54 -6.20 14.33
CA ILE A 83 15.31 -5.40 14.34
C ILE A 83 14.25 -6.13 15.16
N CYS A 84 13.64 -5.41 16.09
CA CYS A 84 12.62 -5.91 17.02
C CYS A 84 11.28 -5.21 16.76
N PRO A 85 10.43 -5.75 15.88
CA PRO A 85 9.07 -5.25 15.69
C PRO A 85 8.15 -5.63 16.87
N SER A 86 6.98 -4.99 16.97
CA SER A 86 5.92 -5.34 17.93
C SER A 86 5.11 -6.56 17.49
N HIS A 87 5.17 -6.93 16.22
CA HIS A 87 4.40 -8.00 15.61
C HIS A 87 5.28 -8.93 14.77
N GLY A 88 5.17 -10.24 15.00
CA GLY A 88 5.94 -11.26 14.29
C GLY A 88 7.31 -11.52 14.93
N PRO A 89 8.21 -12.21 14.22
CA PRO A 89 9.51 -12.60 14.75
C PRO A 89 10.49 -11.41 14.81
N ILE A 90 11.50 -11.53 15.67
CA ILE A 90 12.68 -10.66 15.72
C ILE A 90 13.56 -10.96 14.50
N LEU A 91 13.99 -9.92 13.79
CA LEU A 91 14.79 -10.04 12.57
C LEU A 91 16.27 -9.96 12.93
N ARG A 92 16.97 -11.09 12.96
CA ARG A 92 18.40 -11.16 13.33
C ARG A 92 19.28 -11.76 12.24
N SER A 93 18.73 -12.55 11.32
CA SER A 93 19.56 -13.16 10.27
C SER A 93 19.79 -12.23 9.10
N TYR A 94 18.75 -11.53 8.64
CA TYR A 94 18.86 -10.57 7.54
C TYR A 94 17.96 -9.34 7.75
N PRO A 95 18.17 -8.52 8.79
CA PRO A 95 17.33 -7.35 9.06
C PRO A 95 17.24 -6.40 7.85
N TRP A 96 18.35 -6.24 7.12
CA TRP A 96 18.39 -5.40 5.91
C TRP A 96 17.61 -5.97 4.72
N LYS A 97 17.25 -7.26 4.71
CA LYS A 97 16.32 -7.83 3.71
C LYS A 97 14.94 -7.19 3.88
N ALA A 98 14.41 -7.14 5.10
CA ALA A 98 13.12 -6.52 5.41
C ALA A 98 13.12 -5.02 5.08
N VAL A 99 14.18 -4.30 5.44
CA VAL A 99 14.33 -2.86 5.13
C VAL A 99 14.35 -2.62 3.61
N ARG A 100 15.11 -3.43 2.86
CA ARG A 100 15.17 -3.32 1.39
C ARG A 100 13.82 -3.58 0.73
N LEU A 101 13.07 -4.59 1.18
CA LEU A 101 11.72 -4.84 0.68
C LEU A 101 10.78 -3.65 0.90
N TYR A 102 10.77 -3.07 2.11
CA TYR A 102 9.99 -1.87 2.38
C TYR A 102 10.43 -0.69 1.51
N GLU A 103 11.72 -0.53 1.26
CA GLU A 103 12.26 0.51 0.37
C GLU A 103 11.79 0.32 -1.07
N GLU A 104 11.97 -0.88 -1.62
CA GLU A 104 11.60 -1.24 -2.98
C GLU A 104 10.10 -1.10 -3.22
N TRP A 105 9.28 -1.65 -2.33
CA TRP A 105 7.83 -1.53 -2.42
C TRP A 105 7.40 -0.07 -2.33
N SER A 106 7.98 0.70 -1.41
CA SER A 106 7.64 2.10 -1.24
C SER A 106 8.06 2.93 -2.45
N ASP A 107 9.29 2.76 -2.95
CA ASP A 107 9.78 3.45 -4.14
C ASP A 107 8.92 3.16 -5.37
N ALA A 108 8.53 1.90 -5.56
CA ALA A 108 7.63 1.49 -6.63
C ALA A 108 6.26 2.18 -6.54
N GLN A 109 5.70 2.35 -5.33
CA GLN A 109 4.44 3.09 -5.15
C GLN A 109 4.59 4.61 -5.37
N ARG A 110 5.77 5.18 -5.07
CA ARG A 110 6.04 6.61 -5.22
C ARG A 110 6.24 7.04 -6.66
N LYS A 111 6.86 6.18 -7.47
CA LYS A 111 7.11 6.40 -8.90
C LYS A 111 5.80 6.25 -9.69
N ARG A 112 4.90 7.22 -9.54
CA ARG A 112 3.63 7.26 -10.27
C ARG A 112 3.87 7.54 -11.75
N VAL A 113 3.59 6.55 -12.59
CA VAL A 113 3.51 6.74 -14.04
C VAL A 113 2.17 7.42 -14.36
N PRO A 114 2.14 8.48 -15.20
CA PRO A 114 0.89 9.07 -15.66
C PRO A 114 -0.05 8.01 -16.22
N SER A 115 -1.17 7.81 -15.53
CA SER A 115 -2.13 6.75 -15.82
C SER A 115 -3.53 7.11 -15.36
N ALA A 116 -4.54 6.58 -16.04
CA ALA A 116 -5.95 6.79 -15.73
C ALA A 116 -6.64 5.46 -15.39
N ALA A 117 -7.32 5.41 -14.25
CA ALA A 117 -8.20 4.30 -13.87
C ALA A 117 -9.66 4.76 -14.04
N ILE A 118 -10.39 4.10 -14.93
CA ILE A 118 -11.79 4.37 -15.23
C ILE A 118 -12.62 3.26 -14.62
N PHE A 119 -13.42 3.58 -13.62
CA PHE A 119 -14.35 2.65 -12.97
C PHE A 119 -15.76 2.95 -13.44
N TYR A 120 -16.55 1.92 -13.70
CA TYR A 120 -17.97 2.11 -14.02
C TYR A 120 -18.86 1.06 -13.36
N ALA A 121 -20.12 1.42 -13.16
CA ALA A 121 -21.22 0.48 -12.93
C ALA A 121 -22.33 0.76 -13.93
N SER A 122 -22.80 -0.29 -14.62
CA SER A 122 -23.80 -0.16 -15.68
C SER A 122 -24.86 -1.25 -15.60
N ALA A 123 -26.13 -0.85 -15.57
CA ALA A 123 -27.25 -1.79 -15.57
C ALA A 123 -27.60 -2.28 -16.99
N TYR A 124 -27.55 -1.38 -17.98
CA TYR A 124 -27.96 -1.66 -19.36
C TYR A 124 -26.86 -1.42 -20.40
N GLY A 125 -25.62 -1.19 -19.96
CA GLY A 125 -24.45 -1.02 -20.84
C GLY A 125 -24.15 0.42 -21.29
N ASN A 126 -25.04 1.38 -21.11
CA ASN A 126 -24.79 2.77 -21.53
C ASN A 126 -23.57 3.40 -20.84
N THR A 127 -23.47 3.26 -19.51
CA THR A 127 -22.30 3.74 -18.74
C THR A 127 -21.01 3.03 -19.16
N ARG A 128 -21.10 1.74 -19.53
CA ARG A 128 -19.94 1.00 -20.07
C ARG A 128 -19.46 1.63 -21.39
N LEU A 129 -20.37 1.91 -22.32
CA LEU A 129 -20.03 2.54 -23.60
C LEU A 129 -19.38 3.92 -23.38
N MET A 130 -19.88 4.70 -22.43
CA MET A 130 -19.25 5.98 -22.07
C MET A 130 -17.85 5.79 -21.50
N ALA A 131 -17.66 4.82 -20.60
CA ALA A 131 -16.36 4.52 -20.01
C ALA A 131 -15.34 4.06 -21.08
N GLU A 132 -15.77 3.23 -22.03
CA GLU A 132 -14.95 2.76 -23.15
C GLU A 132 -14.54 3.92 -24.08
N ALA A 133 -15.46 4.84 -24.40
CA ALA A 133 -15.16 6.02 -25.21
C ALA A 133 -14.17 6.98 -24.51
N ILE A 134 -14.35 7.20 -23.20
CA ILE A 134 -13.41 8.00 -22.41
C ILE A 134 -12.03 7.32 -22.37
N ALA A 135 -12.00 6.00 -22.23
CA ALA A 135 -10.76 5.23 -22.23
C ALA A 135 -10.03 5.33 -23.56
N GLU A 136 -10.74 5.26 -24.69
CA GLU A 136 -10.16 5.44 -26.02
C GLU A 136 -9.48 6.81 -26.16
N GLY A 137 -10.14 7.88 -25.69
CA GLY A 137 -9.56 9.22 -25.68
C GLY A 137 -8.33 9.33 -24.78
N ALA A 138 -8.43 8.85 -23.53
CA ALA A 138 -7.36 8.94 -22.53
C ALA A 138 -6.12 8.11 -22.92
N SER A 139 -6.32 6.94 -23.54
CA SER A 139 -5.25 6.02 -23.94
C SER A 139 -4.23 6.61 -24.91
N LYS A 140 -4.60 7.68 -25.62
CA LYS A 140 -3.71 8.43 -26.53
C LYS A 140 -2.66 9.28 -25.79
N HIS A 141 -2.84 9.48 -24.48
CA HIS A 141 -2.01 10.37 -23.67
C HIS A 141 -1.40 9.69 -22.45
N VAL A 142 -2.12 8.75 -21.83
CA VAL A 142 -1.70 8.07 -20.60
C VAL A 142 -2.09 6.60 -20.63
N GLN A 143 -1.37 5.77 -19.87
CA GLN A 143 -1.77 4.37 -19.67
C GLN A 143 -3.16 4.33 -19.03
N THR A 144 -4.10 3.63 -19.65
CA THR A 144 -5.50 3.67 -19.23
C THR A 144 -6.02 2.26 -18.99
N ALA A 145 -6.70 2.07 -17.86
CA ALA A 145 -7.35 0.80 -17.51
C ALA A 145 -8.82 1.04 -17.14
N VAL A 146 -9.68 0.13 -17.56
CA VAL A 146 -11.14 0.21 -17.36
C VAL A 146 -11.60 -0.95 -16.48
N PHE A 147 -12.41 -0.66 -15.47
CA PHE A 147 -12.88 -1.61 -14.48
C PHE A 147 -14.40 -1.53 -14.34
N ASP A 148 -15.07 -2.69 -14.44
CA ASP A 148 -16.45 -2.84 -13.99
C ASP A 148 -16.44 -2.99 -12.46
N ALA A 149 -16.88 -1.95 -11.75
CA ALA A 149 -16.91 -1.91 -10.29
C ALA A 149 -17.83 -2.99 -9.70
N GLY A 150 -18.82 -3.48 -10.46
CA GLY A 150 -19.70 -4.58 -10.04
C GLY A 150 -19.08 -5.97 -10.16
N ARG A 151 -17.92 -6.10 -10.80
CA ARG A 151 -17.24 -7.39 -11.05
C ARG A 151 -15.80 -7.44 -10.53
N ALA A 152 -15.11 -6.31 -10.50
CA ALA A 152 -13.73 -6.23 -10.06
C ALA A 152 -13.63 -6.50 -8.55
N ASP A 153 -12.60 -7.24 -8.16
CA ASP A 153 -12.28 -7.44 -6.75
C ASP A 153 -11.86 -6.14 -6.06
N ALA A 154 -12.18 -5.97 -4.79
CA ALA A 154 -11.87 -4.78 -4.02
C ALA A 154 -10.36 -4.50 -3.93
N ALA A 155 -9.51 -5.52 -3.86
CA ALA A 155 -8.05 -5.36 -3.85
C ALA A 155 -7.54 -4.87 -5.22
N VAL A 156 -8.13 -5.34 -6.31
CA VAL A 156 -7.81 -4.87 -7.68
C VAL A 156 -8.21 -3.40 -7.82
N MET A 157 -9.43 -3.03 -7.41
CA MET A 157 -9.89 -1.65 -7.45
C MET A 157 -9.03 -0.73 -6.57
N ARG A 158 -8.71 -1.15 -5.34
CA ARG A 158 -7.82 -0.41 -4.44
C ARG A 158 -6.45 -0.18 -5.08
N SER A 159 -5.86 -1.22 -5.66
CA SER A 159 -4.54 -1.11 -6.28
C SER A 159 -4.55 -0.15 -7.48
N ALA A 160 -5.59 -0.21 -8.32
CA ALA A 160 -5.76 0.70 -9.45
C ALA A 160 -5.98 2.15 -8.99
N LEU A 161 -6.80 2.37 -7.95
CA LEU A 161 -6.98 3.68 -7.33
C LEU A 161 -5.67 4.25 -6.79
N GLU A 162 -4.81 3.41 -6.23
CA GLU A 162 -3.55 3.83 -5.62
C GLU A 162 -2.46 4.13 -6.66
N SER A 163 -2.35 3.32 -7.71
CA SER A 163 -1.33 3.51 -8.75
C SER A 163 -1.67 4.61 -9.75
N SER A 164 -2.96 4.91 -9.99
CA SER A 164 -3.36 5.85 -11.04
C SER A 164 -3.12 7.31 -10.67
N THR A 165 -2.82 8.16 -11.66
CA THR A 165 -2.74 9.62 -11.44
C THR A 165 -4.04 10.33 -11.80
N GLY A 166 -4.85 9.73 -12.68
CA GLY A 166 -6.20 10.13 -13.02
C GLY A 166 -7.21 9.06 -12.60
N ILE A 167 -8.38 9.50 -12.13
CA ILE A 167 -9.50 8.62 -11.78
C ILE A 167 -10.75 9.13 -12.50
N CYS A 168 -11.52 8.24 -13.11
CA CYS A 168 -12.85 8.54 -13.62
C CYS A 168 -13.84 7.52 -13.06
N ILE A 169 -14.99 7.97 -12.57
CA ILE A 169 -16.02 7.10 -11.98
C ILE A 169 -17.34 7.35 -12.69
N GLY A 170 -17.88 6.32 -13.34
CA GLY A 170 -19.18 6.34 -14.01
C GLY A 170 -20.22 5.50 -13.29
N SER A 171 -21.42 6.05 -13.10
CA SER A 171 -22.58 5.30 -12.60
C SER A 171 -23.79 5.64 -13.44
N CYS A 172 -24.68 4.67 -13.70
CA CYS A 172 -26.07 5.04 -13.97
C CYS A 172 -26.82 5.30 -12.65
N THR A 173 -27.98 5.95 -12.75
CA THR A 173 -28.85 6.20 -11.61
C THR A 173 -29.95 5.14 -11.55
N ILE A 174 -30.08 4.46 -10.41
CA ILE A 174 -31.20 3.56 -10.11
C ILE A 174 -31.79 3.99 -8.77
N ASN A 175 -33.12 4.16 -8.72
CA ASN A 175 -33.84 4.60 -7.53
C ASN A 175 -33.30 5.91 -6.91
N GLY A 176 -32.81 6.83 -7.77
CA GLY A 176 -32.30 8.13 -7.35
C GLY A 176 -30.86 8.16 -6.84
N ASP A 177 -30.12 7.04 -6.91
CA ASP A 177 -28.75 6.97 -6.40
C ASP A 177 -27.79 6.24 -7.37
N ALA A 178 -26.49 6.35 -7.09
CA ALA A 178 -25.45 5.52 -7.69
C ALA A 178 -25.61 4.05 -7.26
N LEU A 179 -25.12 3.11 -8.08
CA LEU A 179 -25.20 1.71 -7.70
C LEU A 179 -24.27 1.38 -6.53
N ALA A 180 -24.67 0.41 -5.70
CA ALA A 180 -23.90 -0.05 -4.54
C ALA A 180 -22.40 -0.34 -4.83
N PRO A 181 -22.00 -0.93 -5.98
CA PRO A 181 -20.58 -1.14 -6.28
C PRO A 181 -19.76 0.16 -6.38
N ILE A 182 -20.38 1.28 -6.78
CA ILE A 182 -19.74 2.59 -6.79
C ILE A 182 -19.52 3.09 -5.36
N TRP A 183 -20.51 2.92 -4.46
CA TRP A 183 -20.33 3.24 -3.05
C TRP A 183 -19.23 2.39 -2.39
N SER A 184 -19.15 1.10 -2.72
CA SER A 184 -18.06 0.23 -2.28
C SER A 184 -16.70 0.73 -2.78
N LEU A 185 -16.58 1.12 -4.05
CA LEU A 185 -15.38 1.75 -4.59
C LEU A 185 -15.03 3.06 -3.84
N MET A 186 -16.02 3.91 -3.59
CA MET A 186 -15.81 5.19 -2.88
C MET A 186 -15.26 4.98 -1.47
N SER A 187 -15.65 3.92 -0.78
CA SER A 187 -15.11 3.59 0.55
C SER A 187 -13.60 3.29 0.52
N LEU A 188 -13.07 2.77 -0.59
CA LEU A 188 -11.65 2.44 -0.74
C LEU A 188 -10.76 3.69 -0.78
N PHE A 189 -11.30 4.87 -1.09
CA PHE A 189 -10.54 6.12 -1.08
C PHE A 189 -9.98 6.49 0.29
N ALA A 190 -10.58 5.97 1.37
CA ALA A 190 -10.04 6.14 2.72
C ALA A 190 -8.74 5.35 2.95
N LEU A 191 -8.48 4.33 2.13
CA LEU A 191 -7.36 3.39 2.25
C LEU A 191 -6.19 3.72 1.31
N VAL A 192 -6.26 4.78 0.52
CA VAL A 192 -5.23 5.12 -0.48
C VAL A 192 -4.80 6.59 -0.38
N ASN A 193 -3.57 6.88 -0.79
CA ASN A 193 -3.08 8.25 -0.83
C ASN A 193 -3.67 9.02 -2.03
N ARG A 194 -4.57 9.97 -1.74
CA ARG A 194 -5.30 10.78 -2.72
C ARG A 194 -4.53 11.99 -3.26
N LYS A 195 -3.40 12.36 -2.64
CA LYS A 195 -2.69 13.60 -2.95
C LYS A 195 -2.19 13.59 -4.40
N GLY A 196 -2.48 14.65 -5.15
CA GLY A 196 -2.00 14.83 -6.51
C GLY A 196 -2.68 13.97 -7.58
N LYS A 197 -3.83 13.34 -7.27
CA LYS A 197 -4.66 12.65 -8.27
C LYS A 197 -5.69 13.62 -8.87
N THR A 198 -5.88 13.55 -10.19
CA THR A 198 -6.95 14.26 -10.90
C THR A 198 -8.20 13.36 -10.94
N ALA A 199 -9.38 13.93 -10.68
CA ALA A 199 -10.66 13.23 -10.74
C ALA A 199 -11.70 14.08 -11.47
#